data_AF-A0AA90ZW38-F1
#
_entry.id   AF-A0AA90ZW38-F1
#
_cell.length_a   1.000
_cell.length_b   1.000
_cell.length_c   1.000
_cell.angle_alpha   90.00
_cell.angle_beta   90.00
_cell.angle_gamma   90.00
#
_symmetry.space_group_name_H-M   'P 1'
#
loop_
_entity.id
_entity.type
_entity.pdbx_description
1 polymer ?
#
loop_
_entity_poly.entity_id
_entity_poly.type
_entity_poly.pdbx_seq_one_letter_code
_entity_poly.pdbx_strand_id
1 'polypeptide(L)' 'MIYPDEEKITYSYNLGGQLEKVHGYKSYGYDYVSKIGYDKFEQRTYLKYCDGPSILADKNIPISLYWYKK' A
#
# COMPACT_ATOMS: atom_id res chain seq x y z
N MET A 1 -0.54 11.53 -5.28
CA MET A 1 -0.06 11.45 -6.69
C MET A 1 -1.27 11.26 -7.58
N ILE A 2 -1.34 11.91 -8.75
CA ILE A 2 -2.46 11.74 -9.69
C ILE A 2 -1.87 11.16 -10.98
N TYR A 3 -2.41 10.03 -11.43
CA TYR A 3 -2.00 9.36 -12.65
C TYR A 3 -2.70 9.96 -13.89
N PRO A 4 -2.18 9.72 -15.12
CA PRO A 4 -2.77 10.25 -16.35
C PRO A 4 -4.21 9.80 -16.62
N ASP A 5 -4.65 8.71 -15.99
CA ASP A 5 -6.01 8.17 -16.06
C ASP A 5 -6.94 8.79 -14.99
N GLU A 6 -6.53 9.92 -14.41
CA GLU A 6 -7.20 10.67 -13.35
C GLU A 6 -7.27 9.96 -12.00
N GLU A 7 -6.59 8.82 -11.85
CA GLU A 7 -6.56 8.14 -10.57
C GLU A 7 -5.70 8.90 -9.56
N LYS A 8 -6.29 9.24 -8.41
CA LYS A 8 -5.61 9.85 -7.28
C LYS A 8 -5.21 8.79 -6.26
N ILE A 9 -3.90 8.62 -6.09
CA ILE A 9 -3.33 7.82 -4.99
C ILE A 9 -2.98 8.71 -3.81
N THR A 10 -3.44 8.28 -2.64
CA THR A 10 -3.12 8.87 -1.33
C THR A 10 -2.34 7.86 -0.50
N TYR A 11 -1.20 8.30 0.04
CA TYR A 11 -0.37 7.54 0.97
C TYR A 11 -0.59 8.08 2.38
N SER A 12 -0.92 7.21 3.32
CA SER A 12 -1.03 7.56 4.74
C SER A 12 0.17 7.02 5.48
N TYR A 13 0.69 7.81 6.42
CA TYR A 13 1.86 7.45 7.22
C TYR A 13 1.50 7.48 8.70
N ASN A 14 2.08 6.56 9.47
CA ASN A 14 1.96 6.57 10.91
C ASN A 14 2.86 7.65 11.54
N LEU A 15 2.77 7.83 12.87
CA LEU A 15 3.58 8.80 13.62
C LEU A 15 5.10 8.59 13.46
N GLY A 16 5.53 7.37 13.17
CA GLY A 16 6.94 7.03 12.91
C GLY A 16 7.38 7.29 11.46
N GLY A 17 6.51 7.86 10.62
CA GLY A 17 6.80 8.12 9.21
C GLY A 17 6.75 6.88 8.31
N GLN A 18 6.27 5.74 8.82
CA GLN A 18 6.14 4.51 8.04
C GLN A 18 4.80 4.47 7.31
N LEU A 19 4.78 3.87 6.13
CA LEU A 19 3.58 3.75 5.31
C LEU A 19 2.53 2.86 5.99
N GLU A 20 1.36 3.43 6.28
CA GLU A 20 0.29 2.71 6.98
C GLU A 20 -0.77 2.18 6.02
N LYS A 21 -1.14 3.02 5.03
CA LYS A 21 -2.26 2.76 4.12
C LYS A 21 -2.01 3.38 2.76
N VAL A 22 -2.55 2.75 1.72
CA VAL A 22 -2.58 3.33 0.38
C VAL A 22 -4.00 3.24 -0.18
N HIS A 23 -4.54 4.40 -0.54
CA HIS A 23 -5.90 4.55 -1.03
C HIS A 23 -5.89 5.11 -2.45
N GLY A 24 -6.63 4.48 -3.35
CA GLY A 24 -6.88 4.91 -4.70
C GLY A 24 -8.27 5.53 -4.83
N TYR A 25 -8.36 6.58 -5.64
CA TYR A 25 -9.62 7.24 -5.92
C TYR A 25 -9.69 7.61 -7.40
N LYS A 26 -10.66 7.03 -8.10
CA LYS A 26 -10.98 7.37 -9.50
C LYS A 26 -12.43 7.81 -9.61
N SER A 27 -13.36 6.87 -9.82
CA SER A 27 -14.81 7.10 -9.71
C SER A 27 -15.37 6.63 -8.36
N TYR A 28 -14.72 5.65 -7.73
CA TYR A 28 -15.02 5.13 -6.41
C TYR A 28 -13.71 4.98 -5.64
N GLY A 29 -13.77 5.13 -4.32
CA GLY A 29 -12.59 4.95 -3.46
C GLY A 29 -12.34 3.48 -3.18
N TYR A 30 -11.09 3.05 -3.30
CA TYR A 30 -10.69 1.68 -2.98
C TYR A 30 -9.34 1.67 -2.27
N ASP A 31 -9.22 0.76 -1.31
CA ASP A 31 -7.96 0.57 -0.60
C ASP A 31 -7.11 -0.40 -1.41
N TYR A 32 -5.91 0.00 -1.77
CA TYR A 32 -4.96 -0.93 -2.34
C TYR A 32 -4.27 -1.72 -1.24
N VAL A 33 -3.82 -1.01 -0.22
CA VAL A 33 -3.22 -1.60 0.98
C VAL A 33 -4.06 -1.17 2.17
N SER A 34 -4.66 -2.15 2.83
CA SER A 34 -5.52 -1.92 4.00
C SER A 34 -4.74 -1.91 5.31
N LYS A 35 -3.62 -2.65 5.39
CA LYS A 35 -2.74 -2.66 6.56
C LYS A 35 -1.31 -3.07 6.22
N ILE A 36 -0.36 -2.38 6.82
CA ILE A 36 1.05 -2.76 6.84
C ILE A 36 1.47 -3.04 8.28
N GLY A 37 2.14 -4.17 8.50
CA GLY A 37 2.77 -4.50 9.78
C GLY A 37 4.27 -4.33 9.70
N TYR A 38 4.84 -3.78 10.77
CA TYR A 38 6.27 -3.54 10.93
C TYR A 38 6.78 -4.29 12.16
N ASP A 39 8.03 -4.73 12.13
CA ASP A 39 8.73 -5.24 13.31
C ASP A 39 9.37 -4.10 14.12
N LYS A 40 10.00 -4.47 15.24
CA LYS A 40 10.70 -3.54 16.15
C LYS A 40 11.89 -2.81 15.52
N PHE A 41 12.33 -3.25 14.35
CA PHE A 41 13.43 -2.66 13.58
C PHE A 41 12.90 -1.92 12.35
N GLU A 42 11.60 -1.59 12.33
CA GLU A 42 10.94 -0.85 11.25
C GLU A 42 10.90 -1.60 9.92
N GLN A 43 11.13 -2.91 9.94
CA GLN A 43 11.06 -3.74 8.75
C GLN A 43 9.63 -4.22 8.52
N ARG A 44 9.15 -4.09 7.28
CA ARG A 44 7.82 -4.55 6.89
C ARG A 44 7.75 -6.08 6.98
N THR A 45 6.84 -6.59 7.81
CA THR A 45 6.61 -8.02 8.02
C THR A 45 5.29 -8.51 7.43
N TYR A 46 4.33 -7.60 7.25
CA TYR A 46 2.96 -7.94 6.87
C TYR A 46 2.40 -6.92 5.88
N LEU A 47 1.72 -7.41 4.85
CA LEU A 47 1.02 -6.58 3.89
C LEU A 47 -0.35 -7.18 3.58
N LYS A 48 -1.41 -6.44 3.93
CA LYS A 48 -2.78 -6.81 3.62
C LYS A 48 -3.32 -5.95 2.48
N TYR A 49 -3.73 -6.62 1.42
CA TYR A 49 -4.48 -6.01 0.32
C TYR A 49 -5.98 -6.01 0.63
N CYS A 50 -6.76 -5.12 0.01
CA CYS A 50 -8.20 -5.01 0.29
C CYS A 50 -8.99 -6.23 -0.22
N ASP A 51 -8.69 -6.71 -1.43
CA ASP A 51 -9.39 -7.84 -2.06
C ASP A 51 -8.50 -9.08 -2.23
N GLY A 52 -7.32 -9.09 -1.61
CA GLY A 52 -6.29 -10.10 -1.83
C GLY A 52 -5.85 -10.82 -0.56
N PRO A 53 -5.23 -12.02 -0.70
CA PRO A 53 -4.68 -12.74 0.43
C PRO A 53 -3.65 -11.88 1.18
N SER A 54 -3.66 -12.00 2.50
CA SER A 54 -2.61 -11.42 3.34
C SER A 54 -1.32 -12.16 3.04
N ILE A 55 -0.28 -11.45 2.64
CA ILE A 55 1.04 -12.06 2.40
C ILE A 55 2.00 -11.67 3.52
N LEU A 56 2.87 -12.62 3.89
CA LEU A 56 4.10 -12.29 4.59
C LEU A 56 4.92 -11.44 3.63
N ALA A 57 5.22 -10.21 4.05
CA ALA A 57 5.87 -9.26 3.17
C ALA A 57 7.34 -9.66 3.03
N ASP A 58 7.69 -10.34 1.94
CA ASP A 58 9.10 -10.57 1.63
C ASP A 58 9.81 -9.24 1.37
N LYS A 59 11.04 -9.12 1.86
CA LYS A 59 11.81 -7.86 1.94
C LYS A 59 12.10 -7.25 0.57
N ASN A 60 12.02 -8.07 -0.49
CA ASN A 60 12.48 -7.71 -1.82
C ASN A 60 11.38 -7.39 -2.83
N ILE A 61 10.11 -7.35 -2.42
CA ILE A 61 9.04 -7.00 -3.34
C ILE A 61 8.67 -5.53 -3.19
N PRO A 62 9.09 -4.66 -4.13
CA PRO A 62 8.75 -3.26 -4.08
C PRO A 62 7.25 -3.12 -4.30
N ILE A 63 6.59 -2.36 -3.42
CA ILE A 63 5.15 -2.13 -3.51
C ILE A 63 4.84 -1.60 -4.91
N SER A 64 5.67 -0.67 -5.43
CA SER A 64 5.59 -0.04 -6.76
C SER A 64 5.38 -1.00 -7.94
N LEU A 65 5.88 -2.25 -7.88
CA LEU A 65 5.77 -3.22 -8.98
C LEU A 65 4.34 -3.71 -9.21
N TYR A 66 3.51 -3.74 -8.15
CA TYR A 66 2.13 -4.20 -8.25
C TYR A 66 1.15 -3.12 -8.74
N TRP A 67 1.50 -1.84 -8.61
CA TRP A 67 0.67 -0.72 -9.08
C TRP A 67 0.72 -0.57 -10.59
N TYR A 68 1.79 -1.03 -11.23
CA TYR A 68 1.93 -0.98 -12.69
C TYR A 68 1.25 -2.15 -13.41
N LYS A 69 0.77 -3.17 -12.66
CA LYS A 69 0.19 -4.39 -13.22
C LYS A 69 -1.33 -4.48 -13.14
N LYS A 70 -2.00 -3.48 -12.56
CA LYS A 70 -3.45 -3.28 -12.66
C LYS A 70 -3.72 -2.14 -13.62
#